data_AF-A0A3B1E865-F1
#
_entry.id   AF-A0A3B1E865-F1
#
_cell.length_a   1.000
_cell.length_b   1.000
_cell.length_c   1.000
_cell.angle_alpha   90.00
_cell.angle_beta   90.00
_cell.angle_gamma   90.00
#
_symmetry.space_group_name_H-M   'P 1'
#
loop_
_entity.id
_entity.type
_entity.pdbx_description
1 polymer ?
#
loop_
_entity_poly.entity_id
_entity_poly.type
_entity_poly.pdbx_seq_one_letter_code
_entity_poly.pdbx_strand_id
1 'polypeptide(L)'
;MFLVIFVASFIQVTIMKFFPRFTLLFAVALFSAGTLWGLQFGASQFSQAVKADDLEIAQSKKSVIQELNHPNNPLVQQGKLLAKIAKLTTPTVVHIQSERENARGGTVEETGSGVLVRSSHVQGVFVVTNRHVILEAELEDITIRLSDGREINPTRVWTDRATDVAIMGINVKGVQTARWGKSHQVEIGEMVLALGS
;
A
#
# COMPACT_ATOMS: atom_id res chain seq x y z
N MET A 1 -30.84 -18.04 21.10
CA MET A 1 -31.11 -16.89 21.99
C MET A 1 -32.60 -16.58 22.16
N PHE A 2 -33.46 -16.82 21.15
CA PHE A 2 -34.91 -16.56 21.24
C PHE A 2 -35.73 -17.52 22.13
N LEU A 3 -35.27 -18.76 22.35
CA LEU A 3 -36.00 -19.78 23.13
C LEU A 3 -35.95 -19.54 24.66
N VAL A 4 -34.91 -18.87 25.17
CA VAL A 4 -34.72 -18.63 26.62
C VAL A 4 -35.60 -17.47 27.12
N ILE A 5 -35.91 -16.51 26.25
CA ILE A 5 -36.71 -15.32 26.60
C ILE A 5 -38.19 -15.69 26.80
N PHE A 6 -38.70 -16.68 26.06
CA PHE A 6 -40.12 -17.04 26.11
C PHE A 6 -40.53 -17.75 27.42
N VAL A 7 -39.62 -18.51 28.03
CA VAL A 7 -39.89 -19.25 29.28
C VAL A 7 -39.99 -18.31 30.49
N ALA A 8 -39.19 -17.24 30.51
CA ALA A 8 -39.20 -16.27 31.60
C ALA A 8 -40.51 -15.46 31.66
N SER A 9 -41.09 -15.13 30.49
CA SER A 9 -42.30 -14.30 30.43
C SER A 9 -43.57 -15.04 30.90
N PHE A 10 -43.60 -16.37 30.82
CA PHE A 10 -44.77 -17.16 31.26
C PHE A 10 -44.84 -17.37 32.78
N ILE A 11 -43.68 -17.45 33.44
CA ILE A 11 -43.58 -17.63 34.89
C ILE A 11 -43.99 -16.35 35.64
N GLN A 12 -43.64 -15.19 35.06
CA GLN A 12 -43.88 -13.89 35.69
C GLN A 12 -45.37 -13.47 35.68
N VAL A 13 -46.15 -13.92 34.68
CA VAL A 13 -47.58 -13.62 34.57
C VAL A 13 -48.43 -14.44 35.55
N THR A 14 -48.05 -15.69 35.84
CA THR A 14 -48.80 -16.56 36.77
C THR A 14 -48.65 -16.12 38.24
N ILE A 15 -47.51 -15.56 38.62
CA ILE A 15 -47.24 -15.12 40.01
C ILE A 15 -48.01 -13.82 40.36
N MET A 16 -48.35 -13.00 39.37
CA MET A 16 -48.96 -11.68 39.60
C MET A 16 -50.45 -11.74 40.00
N LYS A 17 -51.14 -12.86 39.74
CA LYS A 17 -52.57 -13.01 40.09
C LYS A 17 -52.84 -13.42 41.55
N PHE A 18 -51.83 -13.89 42.29
CA PHE A 18 -52.08 -14.57 43.57
C PHE A 18 -51.71 -13.76 44.83
N PHE A 19 -50.88 -12.71 44.74
CA PHE A 19 -50.46 -11.92 45.91
C PHE A 19 -50.24 -10.42 45.58
N PRO A 20 -51.28 -9.57 45.62
CA PRO A 20 -51.17 -8.16 45.21
C PRO A 20 -50.44 -7.24 46.20
N ARG A 21 -50.12 -7.72 47.41
CA ARG A 21 -49.49 -6.89 48.47
C ARG A 21 -47.98 -7.04 48.62
N PHE A 22 -47.36 -7.99 47.90
CA PHE A 22 -45.92 -8.30 48.00
C PHE A 22 -45.10 -8.03 46.71
N THR A 23 -45.76 -7.65 45.62
CA THR A 23 -45.13 -7.45 44.30
C THR A 23 -44.13 -6.32 44.25
N LEU A 24 -44.32 -5.23 45.02
CA LEU A 24 -43.42 -4.08 44.98
C LEU A 24 -42.04 -4.37 45.63
N LEU A 25 -42.02 -5.10 46.76
CA LEU A 25 -40.78 -5.43 47.47
C LEU A 25 -39.94 -6.48 46.73
N PHE A 26 -40.59 -7.42 46.04
CA PHE A 26 -39.88 -8.46 45.28
C PHE A 26 -39.27 -7.93 43.97
N ALA A 27 -39.91 -6.96 43.33
CA ALA A 27 -39.41 -6.33 42.10
C ALA A 27 -38.12 -5.52 42.33
N VAL A 28 -38.02 -4.79 43.45
CA VAL A 28 -36.82 -4.00 43.80
C VAL A 28 -35.63 -4.91 44.15
N ALA A 29 -35.88 -6.04 44.82
CA ALA A 29 -34.83 -7.01 45.15
C ALA A 29 -34.25 -7.71 43.90
N LEU A 30 -35.06 -7.99 42.89
CA LEU A 30 -34.59 -8.59 41.64
C LEU A 30 -33.84 -7.58 40.75
N PHE A 31 -34.21 -6.29 40.80
CA PHE A 31 -33.50 -5.24 40.07
C PHE A 31 -32.12 -4.95 40.65
N SER A 32 -31.96 -4.97 41.98
CA SER A 32 -30.67 -4.77 42.64
C SER A 32 -29.75 -6.00 42.58
N ALA A 33 -30.32 -7.21 42.68
CA ALA A 33 -29.55 -8.44 42.48
C ALA A 33 -29.10 -8.58 41.02
N GLY A 34 -29.95 -8.25 40.05
CA GLY A 34 -29.64 -8.30 38.62
C GLY A 34 -28.57 -7.29 38.19
N THR A 35 -28.53 -6.10 38.78
CA THR A 35 -27.48 -5.10 38.48
C THR A 35 -26.14 -5.47 39.10
N LEU A 36 -26.11 -6.00 40.33
CA LEU A 36 -24.87 -6.48 40.96
C LEU A 36 -24.32 -7.74 40.27
N TRP A 37 -25.16 -8.72 39.94
CA TRP A 37 -24.72 -9.88 39.16
C TRP A 37 -24.35 -9.50 37.72
N GLY A 38 -25.13 -8.65 37.06
CA GLY A 38 -24.86 -8.19 35.69
C GLY A 38 -23.54 -7.42 35.57
N LEU A 39 -23.18 -6.60 36.56
CA LEU A 39 -21.90 -5.89 36.58
C LEU A 39 -20.71 -6.82 36.89
N GLN A 40 -20.86 -7.76 37.83
CA GLN A 40 -19.77 -8.67 38.23
C GLN A 40 -19.52 -9.77 37.18
N PHE A 41 -20.58 -10.35 36.58
CA PHE A 41 -20.46 -11.37 35.53
C PHE A 41 -20.22 -10.77 34.14
N GLY A 42 -20.81 -9.61 33.83
CA GLY A 42 -20.61 -8.93 32.54
C GLY A 42 -19.19 -8.38 32.38
N ALA A 43 -18.63 -7.75 33.43
CA ALA A 43 -17.26 -7.21 33.37
C ALA A 43 -16.19 -8.32 33.35
N SER A 44 -16.41 -9.42 34.07
CA SER A 44 -15.46 -10.54 34.11
C SER A 44 -15.46 -11.35 32.81
N GLN A 45 -16.62 -11.64 32.22
CA GLN A 45 -16.68 -12.33 30.93
C GLN A 45 -16.22 -11.45 29.77
N PHE A 46 -16.55 -10.14 29.78
CA PHE A 46 -16.04 -9.21 28.76
C PHE A 46 -14.51 -9.05 28.86
N SER A 47 -13.96 -8.94 30.08
CA SER A 47 -12.49 -8.86 30.27
C SER A 47 -11.77 -10.14 29.84
N GLN A 48 -12.36 -11.32 30.08
CA GLN A 48 -11.80 -12.59 29.63
C GLN A 48 -11.87 -12.75 28.11
N ALA A 49 -12.98 -12.34 27.48
CA ALA A 49 -13.13 -12.37 26.02
C ALA A 49 -12.12 -11.44 25.32
N VAL A 50 -11.93 -10.21 25.83
CA VAL A 50 -10.93 -9.27 25.29
C VAL A 50 -9.50 -9.81 25.45
N LYS A 51 -9.15 -10.38 26.61
CA LYS A 51 -7.81 -10.98 26.81
C LYS A 51 -7.57 -12.21 25.94
N ALA A 52 -8.59 -13.03 25.70
CA ALA A 52 -8.48 -14.21 24.84
C ALA A 52 -8.24 -13.80 23.38
N ASP A 53 -8.95 -12.77 22.89
CA ASP A 53 -8.78 -12.23 21.54
C ASP A 53 -7.38 -11.61 21.33
N ASP A 54 -6.89 -10.82 22.30
CA ASP A 54 -5.53 -10.27 22.29
C ASP A 54 -4.45 -11.36 22.30
N LEU A 55 -4.66 -12.45 23.05
CA LEU A 55 -3.75 -13.60 23.11
C LEU A 55 -3.77 -14.40 21.81
N GLU A 56 -4.93 -14.59 21.19
CA GLU A 56 -5.09 -15.29 19.92
C GLU A 56 -4.45 -14.51 18.75
N ILE A 57 -4.63 -13.18 18.73
CA ILE A 57 -3.95 -12.28 17.79
C ILE A 57 -2.44 -12.27 18.02
N ALA A 58 -1.98 -12.25 19.27
CA ALA A 58 -0.55 -12.29 19.59
C ALA A 58 0.07 -13.65 19.22
N GLN A 59 -0.64 -14.76 19.42
CA GLN A 59 -0.21 -16.09 19.01
C GLN A 59 -0.17 -16.24 17.49
N SER A 60 -1.17 -15.73 16.77
CA SER A 60 -1.18 -15.68 15.30
C SER A 60 -0.06 -14.82 14.74
N LYS A 61 0.21 -13.64 15.32
CA LYS A 61 1.37 -12.82 14.93
C LYS A 61 2.68 -13.56 15.16
N LYS A 62 2.81 -14.27 16.29
CA LYS A 62 4.02 -15.01 16.65
C LYS A 62 4.24 -16.24 15.77
N SER A 63 3.19 -16.96 15.40
CA SER A 63 3.26 -18.10 14.48
C SER A 63 3.59 -17.65 13.05
N VAL A 64 2.99 -16.56 12.56
CA VAL A 64 3.34 -15.97 11.25
C VAL A 64 4.79 -15.48 11.24
N ILE A 65 5.25 -14.82 12.30
CA ILE A 65 6.66 -14.40 12.41
C ILE A 65 7.60 -15.62 12.48
N GLN A 66 7.23 -16.69 13.19
CA GLN A 66 8.01 -17.94 13.20
C GLN A 66 8.02 -18.62 11.82
N GLU A 67 6.91 -18.58 11.10
CA GLU A 67 6.80 -19.11 9.74
C GLU A 67 7.70 -18.35 8.77
N LEU A 68 7.73 -17.01 8.87
CA LEU A 68 8.64 -16.14 8.11
C LEU A 68 10.12 -16.34 8.47
N ASN A 69 10.43 -16.77 9.70
CA ASN A 69 11.80 -17.01 10.15
C ASN A 69 12.35 -18.38 9.71
N HIS A 70 11.57 -19.24 9.07
CA HIS A 70 12.10 -20.48 8.52
C HIS A 70 13.08 -20.18 7.36
N PRO A 71 14.31 -20.73 7.38
CA PRO A 71 15.37 -20.42 6.41
C PRO A 71 14.99 -20.69 4.94
N ASN A 72 13.98 -21.55 4.72
CA ASN A 72 13.49 -21.95 3.40
C ASN A 72 12.05 -21.49 3.13
N ASN A 73 11.53 -20.46 3.81
CA ASN A 73 10.19 -19.96 3.54
C ASN A 73 10.10 -19.47 2.06
N PRO A 74 9.18 -20.03 1.25
CA PRO A 74 9.06 -19.68 -0.17
C PRO A 74 8.74 -18.19 -0.39
N LEU A 75 8.00 -17.54 0.52
CA LEU A 75 7.70 -16.12 0.46
C LEU A 75 8.95 -15.26 0.69
N VAL A 76 9.82 -15.68 1.62
CA VAL A 76 11.10 -14.99 1.87
C VAL A 76 12.05 -15.14 0.69
N GLN A 77 12.05 -16.31 0.04
CA GLN A 77 12.83 -16.52 -1.18
C GLN A 77 12.33 -15.66 -2.34
N GLN A 78 11.01 -15.60 -2.55
CA GLN A 78 10.39 -14.71 -3.54
C GLN A 78 10.70 -13.23 -3.25
N GLY A 79 10.61 -12.81 -1.98
CA GLY A 79 10.98 -11.45 -1.56
C GLY A 79 12.45 -11.11 -1.85
N LYS A 80 13.37 -12.06 -1.59
CA LYS A 80 14.80 -11.91 -1.94
C LYS A 80 15.01 -11.79 -3.45
N LEU A 81 14.24 -12.52 -4.25
CA LEU A 81 14.30 -12.43 -5.71
C LEU A 81 13.82 -11.06 -6.19
N LEU A 82 12.70 -10.56 -5.68
CA LEU A 82 12.20 -9.22 -5.99
C LEU A 82 13.21 -8.13 -5.60
N ALA A 83 13.81 -8.24 -4.41
CA ALA A 83 14.85 -7.31 -3.97
C ALA A 83 16.10 -7.36 -4.89
N LYS A 84 16.46 -8.55 -5.37
CA LYS A 84 17.56 -8.72 -6.33
C LYS A 84 17.23 -8.10 -7.69
N ILE A 85 16.00 -8.30 -8.18
CA ILE A 85 15.53 -7.68 -9.44
C ILE A 85 15.58 -6.17 -9.30
N ALA A 86 14.96 -5.61 -8.24
CA ALA A 86 14.97 -4.19 -7.94
C ALA A 86 16.41 -3.64 -7.95
N LYS A 87 17.33 -4.28 -7.21
CA LYS A 87 18.74 -3.86 -7.16
C LYS A 87 19.43 -3.86 -8.53
N LEU A 88 19.09 -4.80 -9.41
CA LEU A 88 19.65 -4.88 -10.76
C LEU A 88 19.02 -3.87 -11.74
N THR A 89 17.78 -3.44 -11.47
CA THR A 89 17.04 -2.52 -12.34
C THR A 89 17.12 -1.08 -11.88
N THR A 90 17.40 -0.80 -10.60
CA THR A 90 17.52 0.56 -10.06
C THR A 90 18.47 1.44 -10.87
N PRO A 91 19.67 0.98 -11.31
CA PRO A 91 20.57 1.82 -12.09
C PRO A 91 20.06 2.21 -13.49
N THR A 92 18.95 1.63 -13.93
CA THR A 92 18.31 1.96 -15.22
C THR A 92 17.27 3.08 -15.09
N VAL A 93 16.88 3.43 -13.86
CA VAL A 93 15.91 4.50 -13.59
C VAL A 93 16.66 5.78 -13.26
N VAL A 94 16.18 6.89 -13.80
CA VAL A 94 16.77 8.22 -13.63
C VAL A 94 15.73 9.18 -13.07
N HIS A 95 16.20 10.16 -12.31
CA HIS A 95 15.39 11.29 -11.87
C HIS A 95 15.46 12.38 -12.95
N ILE A 96 14.33 13.02 -13.23
CA ILE A 96 14.22 14.10 -14.20
C ILE A 96 13.61 15.30 -13.50
N GLN A 97 14.29 16.42 -13.60
CA GLN A 97 13.77 17.71 -13.19
C GLN A 97 13.79 18.63 -14.42
N SER A 98 12.71 19.35 -14.65
CA SER A 98 12.67 20.36 -15.70
C SER A 98 12.23 21.69 -15.12
N GLU A 99 12.89 22.75 -15.51
CA GLU A 99 12.48 24.11 -15.23
C GLU A 99 11.86 24.74 -16.49
N ARG A 100 10.83 25.56 -16.32
CA ARG A 100 10.34 26.41 -17.40
C ARG A 100 9.90 27.76 -16.85
N GLU A 101 10.08 28.82 -17.63
CA GLU A 101 9.57 30.13 -17.29
C GLU A 101 8.09 30.23 -17.67
N ASN A 102 7.25 30.69 -16.73
CA ASN A 102 5.84 30.95 -17.01
C ASN A 102 5.67 32.31 -17.71
N ALA A 103 4.52 32.51 -18.36
CA ALA A 103 4.19 33.77 -19.05
C ALA A 103 4.15 35.03 -18.15
N ARG A 104 4.30 34.88 -16.83
CA ARG A 104 4.35 35.97 -15.83
C ARG A 104 5.76 36.15 -15.24
N GLY A 105 6.79 35.51 -15.81
CA GLY A 105 8.19 35.61 -15.37
C GLY A 105 8.52 34.83 -14.10
N GLY A 106 7.72 33.81 -13.76
CA GLY A 106 8.00 32.91 -12.64
C GLY A 106 8.48 31.54 -13.12
N THR A 107 9.41 30.95 -12.40
CA THR A 107 9.85 29.57 -12.61
C THR A 107 8.75 28.58 -12.25
N VAL A 108 8.53 27.58 -13.11
CA VAL A 108 7.75 26.38 -12.80
C VAL A 108 8.67 25.17 -12.92
N GLU A 109 8.82 24.46 -11.82
CA GLU A 109 9.58 23.21 -11.76
C GLU A 109 8.63 22.02 -11.88
N GLU A 110 9.00 21.06 -12.73
CA GLU A 110 8.37 19.74 -12.80
C GLU A 110 9.40 18.68 -12.44
N THR A 111 8.93 17.58 -11.88
CA THR A 111 9.79 16.46 -11.48
C THR A 111 9.13 15.16 -11.85
N GLY A 112 9.93 14.21 -12.33
CA GLY A 112 9.48 12.88 -12.68
C GLY A 112 10.61 11.88 -12.74
N SER A 113 10.28 10.70 -13.22
CA SER A 113 11.26 9.63 -13.45
C SER A 113 11.35 9.30 -14.93
N GLY A 114 12.49 8.74 -15.32
CA GLY A 114 12.69 8.18 -16.64
C GLY A 114 13.42 6.85 -16.58
N VAL A 115 13.44 6.16 -17.72
CA VAL A 115 14.13 4.88 -17.86
C VAL A 115 15.14 4.95 -18.99
N LEU A 116 16.37 4.53 -18.70
CA LEU A 116 17.45 4.39 -19.67
C LEU A 116 17.23 3.17 -20.56
N VAL A 117 17.17 3.38 -21.86
CA VAL A 117 16.95 2.32 -22.87
C VAL A 117 17.92 2.43 -24.03
N ARG A 118 18.06 1.33 -24.77
CA ARG A 118 18.72 1.31 -26.08
C ARG A 118 17.71 0.93 -27.16
N SER A 119 17.83 1.55 -28.33
CA SER A 119 17.09 1.12 -29.51
C SER A 119 17.90 0.08 -30.29
N SER A 120 17.22 -0.88 -30.91
CA SER A 120 17.84 -1.79 -31.87
C SER A 120 18.06 -1.15 -33.25
N HIS A 121 17.35 -0.05 -33.54
CA HIS A 121 17.35 0.60 -34.85
C HIS A 121 18.20 1.88 -34.88
N VAL A 122 18.38 2.53 -33.73
CA VAL A 122 19.12 3.78 -33.61
C VAL A 122 20.22 3.62 -32.57
N GLN A 123 21.44 3.98 -32.94
CA GLN A 123 22.58 3.92 -32.03
C GLN A 123 22.49 5.02 -30.98
N GLY A 124 22.80 4.67 -29.72
CA GLY A 124 22.80 5.61 -28.61
C GLY A 124 22.10 5.06 -27.37
N VAL A 125 22.10 5.87 -26.32
CA VAL A 125 21.31 5.64 -25.12
C VAL A 125 20.25 6.74 -25.05
N PHE A 126 19.05 6.34 -24.65
CA PHE A 126 17.90 7.22 -24.57
C PHE A 126 17.27 7.14 -23.20
N VAL A 127 16.63 8.22 -22.77
CA VAL A 127 15.74 8.25 -21.61
C VAL A 127 14.31 8.32 -22.11
N VAL A 128 13.46 7.43 -21.64
CA VAL A 128 12.00 7.46 -21.89
C VAL A 128 11.32 7.98 -20.64
N THR A 129 10.44 8.96 -20.80
CA THR A 129 9.64 9.55 -19.72
C THR A 129 8.29 10.02 -20.26
N ASN A 130 7.48 10.61 -19.39
CA ASN A 130 6.25 11.28 -19.78
C ASN A 130 6.55 12.63 -20.41
N ARG A 131 5.78 12.99 -21.45
CA ARG A 131 5.92 14.28 -22.11
C ARG A 131 5.62 15.44 -21.17
N HIS A 132 4.64 15.32 -20.28
CA HIS A 132 4.32 16.39 -19.33
C HIS A 132 5.47 16.74 -18.36
N VAL A 133 6.39 15.80 -18.09
CA VAL A 133 7.54 16.01 -17.18
C VAL A 133 8.56 17.00 -17.75
N ILE A 134 8.61 17.14 -19.07
CA ILE A 134 9.58 18.00 -19.77
C ILE A 134 8.89 19.00 -20.71
N LEU A 135 7.61 19.25 -20.47
CA LEU A 135 6.79 20.05 -21.39
C LEU A 135 7.27 21.50 -21.40
N GLU A 136 7.58 22.02 -22.59
CA GLU A 136 8.00 23.42 -22.80
C GLU A 136 9.31 23.83 -22.09
N ALA A 137 10.06 22.86 -21.56
CA ALA A 137 11.40 23.10 -21.02
C ALA A 137 12.44 23.06 -22.15
N GLU A 138 13.38 24.00 -22.13
CA GLU A 138 14.54 23.98 -23.04
C GLU A 138 15.52 22.87 -22.63
N LEU A 139 16.41 22.46 -23.53
CA LEU A 139 17.34 21.34 -23.26
C LEU A 139 18.26 21.62 -22.07
N GLU A 140 18.63 22.88 -21.85
CA GLU A 140 19.48 23.32 -20.75
C GLU A 140 18.76 23.31 -19.40
N ASP A 141 17.43 23.46 -19.41
CA ASP A 141 16.59 23.47 -18.21
C ASP A 141 16.13 22.07 -17.79
N ILE A 142 16.47 21.03 -18.57
CA ILE A 142 16.19 19.63 -18.23
C ILE A 142 17.44 19.01 -17.60
N THR A 143 17.33 18.67 -16.33
CA THR A 143 18.37 17.97 -15.56
C THR A 143 17.99 16.51 -15.35
N ILE A 144 18.85 15.60 -15.81
CA ILE A 144 18.69 14.15 -15.62
C ILE A 144 19.73 13.68 -14.60
N ARG A 145 19.27 13.20 -13.44
CA ARG A 145 20.16 12.61 -12.42
C ARG A 145 20.17 11.09 -12.53
N LEU A 146 21.36 10.53 -12.72
CA LEU A 146 21.61 9.10 -12.79
C LEU A 146 21.70 8.50 -11.38
N SER A 147 21.52 7.18 -11.27
CA SER A 147 21.61 6.46 -9.98
C SER A 147 22.99 6.54 -9.32
N ASP A 148 24.04 6.87 -10.09
CA ASP A 148 25.41 7.05 -9.60
C ASP A 148 25.71 8.48 -9.13
N GLY A 149 24.70 9.36 -9.16
CA GLY A 149 24.80 10.76 -8.74
C GLY A 149 25.26 11.72 -9.83
N ARG A 150 25.58 11.25 -11.05
CA ARG A 150 25.91 12.15 -12.16
C ARG A 150 24.65 12.88 -12.63
N GLU A 151 24.81 14.16 -12.93
CA GLU A 151 23.80 14.99 -13.59
C GLU A 151 24.20 15.25 -15.03
N ILE A 152 23.24 15.16 -15.95
CA ILE A 152 23.45 15.39 -17.38
C ILE A 152 22.24 16.11 -17.98
N ASN A 153 22.47 16.86 -19.04
CA ASN A 153 21.40 17.43 -19.88
C ASN A 153 21.16 16.56 -21.12
N PRO A 154 19.92 16.52 -21.64
CA PRO A 154 19.62 15.84 -22.89
C PRO A 154 20.26 16.55 -24.09
N THR A 155 20.69 15.78 -25.09
CA THR A 155 21.23 16.34 -26.35
C THR A 155 20.15 16.59 -27.40
N ARG A 156 19.02 15.90 -27.26
CA ARG A 156 17.86 16.03 -28.15
C ARG A 156 16.62 15.47 -27.46
N VAL A 157 15.47 16.07 -27.76
CA VAL A 157 14.16 15.65 -27.27
C VAL A 157 13.25 15.32 -28.45
N TRP A 158 12.48 14.25 -28.32
CA TRP A 158 11.34 13.92 -29.16
C TRP A 158 10.12 13.72 -28.27
N THR A 159 8.95 14.19 -28.71
CA THR A 159 7.72 14.06 -27.93
C THR A 159 6.57 13.56 -28.81
N ASP A 160 5.68 12.78 -28.21
CA ASP A 160 4.39 12.41 -28.78
C ASP A 160 3.27 12.90 -27.86
N ARG A 161 2.43 13.79 -28.40
CA ARG A 161 1.30 14.37 -27.68
C ARG A 161 0.17 13.37 -27.48
N ALA A 162 -0.03 12.43 -28.39
CA ALA A 162 -1.17 11.50 -28.33
C ALA A 162 -1.03 10.48 -27.20
N THR A 163 0.20 10.03 -26.93
CA THR A 163 0.50 9.02 -25.89
C THR A 163 1.15 9.60 -24.63
N ASP A 164 1.38 10.90 -24.58
CA ASP A 164 2.11 11.58 -23.50
C ASP A 164 3.52 11.00 -23.24
N VAL A 165 4.24 10.64 -24.31
CA VAL A 165 5.60 10.05 -24.21
C VAL A 165 6.64 11.05 -24.70
N ALA A 166 7.77 11.11 -23.99
CA ALA A 166 8.97 11.79 -24.43
C ALA A 166 10.18 10.85 -24.44
N ILE A 167 11.04 11.05 -25.44
CA ILE A 167 12.31 10.36 -25.58
C ILE A 167 13.41 11.41 -25.63
N MET A 168 14.45 11.22 -24.82
CA MET A 168 15.60 12.11 -24.78
C MET A 168 16.86 11.36 -25.15
N GLY A 169 17.60 11.87 -26.14
CA GLY A 169 18.93 11.37 -26.45
C GLY A 169 19.94 11.88 -25.43
N ILE A 170 20.83 11.01 -24.96
CA ILE A 170 21.89 11.38 -24.01
C ILE A 170 23.25 10.86 -24.46
N ASN A 171 24.31 11.60 -24.12
CA ASN A 171 25.68 11.18 -24.38
C ASN A 171 26.35 10.77 -23.07
N VAL A 172 26.15 9.52 -22.66
CA VAL A 172 26.71 8.97 -21.43
C VAL A 172 27.30 7.57 -21.64
N LYS A 173 28.43 7.31 -20.99
CA LYS A 173 29.12 6.01 -21.00
C LYS A 173 28.99 5.33 -19.65
N GLY A 174 29.13 4.00 -19.66
CA GLY A 174 29.15 3.17 -18.45
C GLY A 174 27.80 3.04 -17.75
N VAL A 175 26.68 3.28 -18.44
CA VAL A 175 25.33 3.15 -17.87
C VAL A 175 24.68 1.82 -18.21
N GLN A 176 23.92 1.30 -17.25
CA GLN A 176 23.03 0.17 -17.44
C GLN A 176 21.72 0.66 -18.08
N THR A 177 21.16 -0.14 -18.99
CA THR A 177 19.89 0.20 -19.66
C THR A 177 18.89 -0.92 -19.46
N ALA A 178 17.62 -0.57 -19.29
CA ALA A 178 16.53 -1.52 -19.27
C ALA A 178 16.41 -2.21 -20.65
N ARG A 179 15.92 -3.45 -20.61
CA ARG A 179 15.60 -4.22 -21.81
C ARG A 179 14.12 -4.04 -22.12
N TRP A 180 13.80 -3.95 -23.41
CA TRP A 180 12.41 -3.95 -23.85
C TRP A 180 11.72 -5.29 -23.57
N GLY A 181 10.56 -5.21 -22.94
CA GLY A 181 9.64 -6.34 -22.78
C GLY A 181 8.65 -6.43 -23.95
N LYS A 182 7.90 -7.53 -24.00
CA LYS A 182 6.80 -7.73 -24.97
C LYS A 182 5.48 -7.57 -24.23
N SER A 183 4.87 -6.38 -24.30
CA SER A 183 3.64 -6.06 -23.57
C SER A 183 2.44 -6.95 -23.95
N HIS A 184 2.37 -7.42 -25.20
CA HIS A 184 1.31 -8.32 -25.68
C HIS A 184 1.40 -9.75 -25.10
N GLN A 185 2.47 -10.08 -24.37
CA GLN A 185 2.64 -11.37 -23.70
C GLN A 185 2.27 -11.33 -22.23
N VAL A 186 1.97 -10.15 -21.68
CA VAL A 186 1.61 -9.98 -20.28
C VAL A 186 0.16 -10.39 -20.08
N GLU A 187 -0.08 -11.30 -19.12
CA GLU A 187 -1.41 -11.76 -18.76
C GLU A 187 -2.01 -11.01 -17.56
N ILE A 188 -3.34 -11.02 -17.44
CA ILE A 188 -4.04 -10.43 -16.30
C ILE A 188 -3.70 -11.24 -15.03
N GLY A 189 -3.25 -10.53 -14.00
CA GLY A 189 -2.84 -11.14 -12.72
C GLY A 189 -1.33 -11.33 -12.56
N GLU A 190 -0.54 -11.03 -13.59
CA GLU A 190 0.91 -10.96 -13.46
C GLU A 190 1.35 -9.85 -12.49
N MET A 191 2.36 -10.16 -11.67
CA MET A 191 2.96 -9.17 -10.77
C MET A 191 3.85 -8.21 -11.55
N VAL A 192 3.69 -6.92 -11.28
CA VAL A 192 4.54 -5.85 -11.83
C VAL A 192 5.31 -5.14 -10.72
N LEU A 193 6.53 -4.72 -11.04
CA LEU A 193 7.34 -3.88 -10.17
C LEU A 193 7.44 -2.49 -10.79
N ALA A 194 6.75 -1.52 -10.19
CA ALA A 194 6.89 -0.11 -10.55
C ALA A 194 8.16 0.44 -9.90
N LEU A 195 8.99 1.11 -10.69
CA LEU A 195 10.23 1.74 -10.24
C LEU A 195 10.16 3.23 -10.55
N GLY A 196 10.52 4.04 -9.56
CA GLY A 196 10.66 5.49 -9.65
C GLY A 196 11.88 5.94 -8.86
N SER A 197 12.31 7.17 -9.10
CA SER A 197 13.45 7.83 -8.44
C SER A 197 13.02 8.67 -7.26
#